data_AF-A0A166CDW9-F1
#
_entry.id   AF-A0A166CDW9-F1
#
_cell.length_a   1.000
_cell.length_b   1.000
_cell.length_c   1.000
_cell.angle_alpha   90.00
_cell.angle_beta   90.00
_cell.angle_gamma   90.00
#
_symmetry.space_group_name_H-M   'P 1'
#
loop_
_entity.id
_entity.type
_entity.pdbx_description
1 polymer ?
#
loop_
_entity_poly.entity_id
_entity_poly.type
_entity_poly.pdbx_seq_one_letter_code
_entity_poly.pdbx_strand_id
1 'polypeptide(L)'
;MYDLNNYFINKQYAKVEELGDRLADIDPLIDWEVFRPIIKSMYDNQSEKGGRPNNDEIVMLKMLVLQTWYGLSDFEVQKQANDRISFLKFLGFPDKVPDQSTIWLFREKMVENEIDDVIWEELQKQLDEKGFEVKNGVIQDAAFITSDPGHQKANAPRGKKAKTRRSKDGEWTKKGEKSFFGYKLHTKVDIDHHFIREIETTVANVHDSQVDLIEKGEIAYKDKGYFGIKSKGYDATMDKATRNHPLTIRQKLRNKRISRKRSPGERPYAVIKNIFHNGHLKVTTRARIAVKNMFSCFSYNLQQLYTIKKQNTTH
;
A
#
# COMPACT_ATOMS: atom_id res chain seq x y z
N MET A 1 6.66 35.43 -18.69
CA MET A 1 7.26 36.07 -17.49
C MET A 1 7.97 34.95 -16.74
N TYR A 2 9.26 34.73 -17.00
CA TYR A 2 10.04 33.76 -16.23
C TYR A 2 10.21 34.34 -14.82
N ASP A 3 9.38 33.86 -13.91
CA ASP A 3 9.05 34.47 -12.61
C ASP A 3 10.25 34.43 -11.64
N LEU A 4 10.55 35.58 -11.03
CA LEU A 4 11.59 35.74 -10.00
C LEU A 4 11.41 34.70 -8.87
N ASN A 5 10.16 34.31 -8.58
CA ASN A 5 9.85 33.27 -7.59
C ASN A 5 10.44 31.91 -7.97
N ASN A 6 10.35 31.50 -9.24
CA ASN A 6 10.91 30.21 -9.68
C ASN A 6 12.42 30.18 -9.52
N TYR A 7 13.10 31.30 -9.75
CA TYR A 7 14.54 31.40 -9.50
C TYR A 7 14.89 31.20 -8.02
N PHE A 8 14.19 31.87 -7.10
CA PHE A 8 14.43 31.70 -5.66
C PHE A 8 14.11 30.29 -5.17
N ILE A 9 13.00 29.70 -5.64
CA ILE A 9 12.62 28.32 -5.30
C ILE A 9 13.67 27.34 -5.78
N ASN A 10 14.11 27.43 -7.05
CA ASN A 10 15.14 26.54 -7.58
C ASN A 10 16.47 26.71 -6.84
N LYS A 11 16.85 27.94 -6.46
CA LYS A 11 18.07 28.19 -5.68
C LYS A 11 17.98 27.62 -4.26
N GLN A 12 16.81 27.67 -3.62
CA GLN A 12 16.61 27.03 -2.33
C GLN A 12 16.63 25.50 -2.47
N TYR A 13 16.03 24.97 -3.54
CA TYR A 13 15.98 23.55 -3.80
C TYR A 13 17.37 22.97 -4.08
N ALA A 14 18.24 23.67 -4.81
CA ALA A 14 19.61 23.23 -5.09
C ALA A 14 20.39 22.88 -3.81
N LYS A 15 20.19 23.62 -2.71
CA LYS A 15 20.82 23.32 -1.42
C LYS A 15 20.32 22.01 -0.80
N VAL A 16 19.06 21.64 -1.05
CA VAL A 16 18.48 20.37 -0.60
C VAL A 16 18.95 19.23 -1.50
N GLU A 17 19.03 19.48 -2.81
CA GLU A 17 19.54 18.53 -3.79
C GLU A 17 21.00 18.13 -3.50
N GLU A 18 21.86 19.08 -3.12
CA GLU A 18 23.25 18.81 -2.70
C GLU A 18 23.35 17.85 -1.49
N LEU A 19 22.36 17.86 -0.59
CA LEU A 19 22.30 16.95 0.56
C LEU A 19 21.67 15.59 0.21
N GLY A 20 21.18 15.43 -1.02
CA GLY A 20 20.46 14.27 -1.52
C GLY A 20 18.96 14.36 -1.25
N ASP A 21 18.17 14.25 -2.32
CA ASP A 21 16.71 14.23 -2.26
C ASP A 21 16.15 12.89 -2.77
N ARG A 22 15.82 12.01 -1.82
CA ARG A 22 15.22 10.71 -2.12
C ARG A 22 13.91 10.84 -2.90
N LEU A 23 13.11 11.89 -2.67
CA LEU A 23 11.82 12.05 -3.36
C LEU A 23 12.05 12.37 -4.83
N ALA A 24 13.00 13.26 -5.13
CA ALA A 24 13.38 13.59 -6.49
C ALA A 24 14.04 12.40 -7.22
N ASP A 25 14.77 11.54 -6.50
CA ASP A 25 15.31 10.31 -7.10
C ASP A 25 14.23 9.29 -7.48
N ILE A 26 13.15 9.23 -6.68
CA ILE A 26 12.02 8.31 -6.88
C ILE A 26 11.06 8.82 -7.94
N ASP A 27 10.88 10.13 -8.02
CA ASP A 27 9.92 10.78 -8.93
C ASP A 27 9.99 10.28 -10.39
N PRO A 28 11.17 10.19 -11.04
CA PRO A 28 11.27 9.75 -12.43
C PRO A 28 11.24 8.22 -12.59
N LEU A 29 11.06 7.43 -11.52
CA LEU A 29 11.09 5.97 -11.60
C LEU A 29 9.83 5.38 -12.25
N ILE A 30 8.72 6.11 -12.20
CA ILE A 30 7.45 5.74 -12.82
C ILE A 30 6.94 6.91 -13.67
N ASP A 31 6.08 6.63 -14.63
CA ASP A 31 5.34 7.67 -15.35
C ASP A 31 4.07 8.00 -14.58
N TRP A 32 4.10 9.14 -13.88
CA TRP A 32 2.95 9.62 -13.12
C TRP A 32 1.79 10.06 -14.01
N GLU A 33 2.05 10.55 -15.21
CA GLU A 33 1.01 11.16 -16.05
C GLU A 33 0.02 10.11 -16.58
N VAL A 34 0.42 8.84 -16.66
CA VAL A 34 -0.49 7.73 -17.03
C VAL A 34 -1.63 7.54 -16.01
N PHE A 35 -1.40 7.91 -14.74
CA PHE A 35 -2.45 7.86 -13.72
C PHE A 35 -3.46 9.01 -13.85
N ARG A 36 -3.15 10.08 -14.57
CA ARG A 36 -4.05 11.24 -14.71
C ARG A 36 -5.39 10.87 -15.35
N PRO A 37 -5.46 10.21 -16.53
CA PRO A 37 -6.74 9.82 -17.12
C PRO A 37 -7.52 8.84 -16.24
N ILE A 38 -6.82 7.93 -15.54
CA ILE A 38 -7.41 7.02 -14.57
C ILE A 38 -8.10 7.85 -13.49
N ILE A 39 -7.38 8.72 -12.77
CA ILE A 39 -7.92 9.54 -11.68
C ILE A 39 -9.03 10.46 -12.15
N LYS A 40 -8.89 11.05 -13.35
CA LYS A 40 -9.89 11.95 -13.94
C LYS A 40 -11.23 11.25 -14.17
N SER A 41 -11.24 9.95 -14.44
CA SER A 41 -12.47 9.17 -14.64
C SER A 41 -13.40 9.13 -13.42
N MET A 42 -12.88 9.38 -12.20
CA MET A 42 -13.73 9.48 -10.98
C MET A 42 -14.55 10.76 -10.91
N TYR A 43 -14.27 11.73 -11.78
CA TYR A 43 -14.88 13.04 -11.73
C TYR A 43 -15.91 13.17 -12.85
N ASP A 44 -17.18 13.17 -12.47
CA ASP A 44 -18.28 13.56 -13.36
C ASP A 44 -18.27 15.09 -13.56
N ASN A 45 -17.47 15.56 -14.51
CA ASN A 45 -17.48 16.97 -14.91
C ASN A 45 -18.64 17.28 -15.89
N GLN A 46 -19.78 16.59 -15.78
CA GLN A 46 -20.99 16.81 -16.60
C GLN A 46 -22.05 17.71 -15.93
N SER A 47 -21.66 18.61 -15.03
CA SER A 47 -22.61 19.59 -14.48
C SER A 47 -22.64 20.87 -15.32
N GLU A 48 -23.84 21.31 -15.71
CA GLU A 48 -24.07 22.56 -16.47
C GLU A 48 -23.47 23.82 -15.80
N LYS A 49 -23.13 23.75 -14.51
CA LYS A 49 -22.64 24.89 -13.72
C LYS A 49 -21.13 24.94 -13.52
N GLY A 50 -20.35 24.05 -14.12
CA GLY A 50 -18.88 24.09 -14.06
C GLY A 50 -18.36 24.04 -12.61
N GLY A 51 -18.06 22.84 -12.11
CA GLY A 51 -17.43 22.68 -10.80
C GLY A 51 -16.11 23.46 -10.72
N ARG A 52 -15.70 23.82 -9.48
CA ARG A 52 -14.37 24.38 -9.22
C ARG A 52 -13.31 23.50 -9.90
N PRO A 53 -12.28 24.06 -10.57
CA PRO A 53 -11.21 23.27 -11.15
C PRO A 53 -10.70 22.28 -10.10
N ASN A 54 -10.72 20.99 -10.45
CA ASN A 54 -10.18 19.96 -9.57
C ASN A 54 -8.71 20.29 -9.31
N ASN A 55 -8.22 20.02 -8.08
CA ASN A 55 -6.77 20.02 -7.87
C ASN A 55 -6.14 19.02 -8.84
N ASP A 56 -4.90 19.29 -9.25
CA ASP A 56 -4.16 18.41 -10.14
C ASP A 56 -4.18 16.96 -9.62
N GLU A 57 -4.60 16.04 -10.50
CA GLU A 57 -4.82 14.63 -10.17
C GLU A 57 -3.54 13.95 -9.66
N ILE A 58 -2.40 14.29 -10.25
CA ILE A 58 -1.10 13.73 -9.90
C ILE A 58 -0.62 14.29 -8.57
N VAL A 59 -0.86 15.58 -8.31
CA VAL A 59 -0.60 16.18 -6.98
C VAL A 59 -1.40 15.43 -5.91
N MET A 60 -2.67 15.11 -6.15
CA MET A 60 -3.49 14.35 -5.19
C MET A 60 -2.94 12.94 -4.94
N LEU A 61 -2.54 12.23 -5.99
CA LEU A 61 -1.93 10.91 -5.88
C LEU A 61 -0.62 10.95 -5.09
N LYS A 62 0.29 11.86 -5.46
CA LYS A 62 1.58 12.05 -4.79
C LYS A 62 1.42 12.49 -3.33
N MET A 63 0.39 13.29 -3.02
CA MET A 63 0.06 13.63 -1.63
C MET A 63 -0.27 12.40 -0.79
N LEU A 64 -0.96 11.39 -1.33
CA LEU A 64 -1.23 10.14 -0.62
C LEU A 64 0.02 9.25 -0.45
N VAL A 65 0.94 9.29 -1.42
CA VAL A 65 2.25 8.65 -1.31
C VAL A 65 3.09 9.31 -0.21
N LEU A 66 3.16 10.65 -0.17
CA LEU A 66 3.82 11.40 0.90
C LEU A 66 3.18 11.12 2.27
N GLN A 67 1.85 11.11 2.32
CA GLN A 67 1.13 10.79 3.55
C GLN A 67 1.54 9.41 4.08
N THR A 68 1.71 8.44 3.18
CA THR A 68 2.06 7.06 3.53
C THR A 68 3.52 6.92 3.94
N TRP A 69 4.47 7.44 3.16
CA TRP A 69 5.90 7.33 3.49
C TRP A 69 6.28 7.95 4.83
N TYR A 70 5.59 9.03 5.22
CA TYR A 70 5.88 9.78 6.44
C TYR A 70 4.85 9.56 7.56
N GLY A 71 3.87 8.66 7.37
CA GLY A 71 2.86 8.34 8.39
C GLY A 71 1.99 9.53 8.83
N LEU A 72 1.68 10.45 7.91
CA LEU A 72 1.07 11.74 8.23
C LEU A 72 -0.45 11.68 8.30
N SER A 73 -1.05 12.59 9.07
CA SER A 73 -2.47 12.93 8.94
C SER A 73 -2.74 13.81 7.72
N ASP A 74 -4.03 14.02 7.36
CA ASP A 74 -4.41 14.92 6.26
C ASP A 74 -3.96 16.36 6.51
N PHE A 75 -4.07 16.81 7.76
CA PHE A 75 -3.58 18.12 8.18
C PHE A 75 -2.05 18.21 8.09
N GLU A 76 -1.34 17.19 8.56
CA GLU A 76 0.13 17.21 8.56
C GLU A 76 0.72 17.13 7.16
N VAL A 77 0.15 16.34 6.25
CA VAL A 77 0.63 16.29 4.87
C VAL A 77 0.38 17.62 4.16
N GLN A 78 -0.78 18.26 4.38
CA GLN A 78 -1.02 19.62 3.91
C GLN A 78 0.01 20.60 4.47
N LYS A 79 0.23 20.59 5.79
CA LYS A 79 1.19 21.48 6.45
C LYS A 79 2.61 21.29 5.92
N GLN A 80 3.08 20.04 5.84
CA GLN A 80 4.43 19.74 5.37
C GLN A 80 4.60 20.03 3.88
N ALA A 81 3.58 19.82 3.05
CA ALA A 81 3.64 20.20 1.64
C ALA A 81 3.70 21.71 1.43
N ASN A 82 3.21 22.54 2.37
CA ASN A 82 3.41 23.99 2.31
C ASN A 82 4.77 24.46 2.86
N ASP A 83 5.41 23.67 3.72
CA ASP A 83 6.60 24.07 4.48
C ASP A 83 7.91 23.48 3.91
N ARG A 84 7.86 22.27 3.34
CA ARG A 84 9.04 21.52 2.91
C ARG A 84 9.24 21.63 1.40
N ILE A 85 10.35 22.23 0.99
CA ILE A 85 10.67 22.41 -0.43
C ILE A 85 10.86 21.09 -1.20
N SER A 86 11.35 20.02 -0.55
CA SER A 86 11.44 18.70 -1.18
C SER A 86 10.07 18.07 -1.44
N PHE A 87 9.07 18.36 -0.59
CA PHE A 87 7.70 17.93 -0.85
C PHE A 87 7.12 18.71 -2.01
N LEU A 88 7.30 20.04 -2.03
CA LEU A 88 6.88 20.87 -3.16
C LEU A 88 7.51 20.41 -4.47
N LYS A 89 8.82 20.13 -4.48
CA LYS A 89 9.51 19.58 -5.65
C LYS A 89 8.88 18.28 -6.12
N PHE A 90 8.67 17.32 -5.21
CA PHE A 90 8.05 16.04 -5.55
C PHE A 90 6.64 16.22 -6.13
N LEU A 91 5.87 17.17 -5.60
CA LEU A 91 4.55 17.54 -6.10
C LEU A 91 4.57 18.36 -7.40
N GLY A 92 5.75 18.74 -7.92
CA GLY A 92 5.87 19.53 -9.15
C GLY A 92 5.62 21.03 -8.97
N PHE A 93 5.85 21.57 -7.78
CA PHE A 93 5.62 22.97 -7.40
C PHE A 93 4.20 23.46 -7.77
N PRO A 94 3.15 22.85 -7.20
CA PRO A 94 1.78 23.25 -7.50
C PRO A 94 1.50 24.68 -7.03
N ASP A 95 0.72 25.44 -7.80
CA ASP A 95 0.29 26.80 -7.43
C ASP A 95 -0.40 26.84 -6.06
N LYS A 96 -1.11 25.76 -5.72
CA LYS A 96 -1.79 25.59 -4.44
C LYS A 96 -1.71 24.15 -3.95
N VAL A 97 -1.25 23.99 -2.71
CA VAL A 97 -1.30 22.70 -2.01
C VAL A 97 -2.76 22.36 -1.64
N PRO A 98 -3.24 21.14 -1.97
CA PRO A 98 -4.58 20.70 -1.59
C PRO A 98 -4.80 20.72 -0.08
N ASP A 99 -5.98 21.15 0.35
CA ASP A 99 -6.33 21.15 1.77
C ASP A 99 -6.71 19.75 2.29
N GLN A 100 -6.67 19.59 3.61
CA GLN A 100 -7.01 18.32 4.29
C GLN A 100 -8.38 17.75 3.89
N SER A 101 -9.38 18.61 3.66
CA SER A 101 -10.73 18.18 3.27
C SER A 101 -10.75 17.64 1.85
N THR A 102 -9.95 18.23 0.96
CA THR A 102 -9.83 17.78 -0.43
C THR A 102 -9.12 16.43 -0.48
N ILE A 103 -8.06 16.24 0.31
CA ILE A 103 -7.35 14.97 0.43
C ILE A 103 -8.27 13.87 0.97
N TRP A 104 -9.08 14.21 1.98
CA TRP A 104 -10.09 13.29 2.48
C TRP A 104 -11.13 12.92 1.42
N LEU A 105 -11.72 13.92 0.75
CA LEU A 105 -12.74 13.71 -0.28
C LEU A 105 -12.20 12.90 -1.47
N PHE A 106 -10.94 13.09 -1.84
CA PHE A 106 -10.28 12.33 -2.88
C PHE A 106 -10.29 10.83 -2.58
N ARG A 107 -9.90 10.43 -1.36
CA ARG A 107 -9.97 9.01 -0.97
C ARG A 107 -11.39 8.47 -0.90
N GLU A 108 -12.36 9.28 -0.50
CA GLU A 108 -13.76 8.85 -0.54
C GLU A 108 -14.21 8.59 -1.98
N LYS A 109 -13.87 9.47 -2.93
CA LYS A 109 -14.16 9.25 -4.35
C LYS A 109 -13.47 8.01 -4.91
N MET A 110 -12.23 7.74 -4.49
CA MET A 110 -11.53 6.51 -4.88
C MET A 110 -12.30 5.27 -4.42
N VAL A 111 -12.78 5.27 -3.17
CA VAL A 111 -13.60 4.18 -2.63
C VAL A 111 -14.93 4.04 -3.38
N GLU A 112 -15.59 5.16 -3.68
CA GLU A 112 -16.90 5.17 -4.37
C GLU A 112 -16.82 4.68 -5.81
N ASN A 113 -15.69 4.90 -6.48
CA ASN A 113 -15.47 4.55 -7.89
C ASN A 113 -14.57 3.31 -8.08
N GLU A 114 -14.18 2.63 -7.00
CA GLU A 114 -13.33 1.41 -7.02
C GLU A 114 -12.05 1.55 -7.87
N ILE A 115 -11.44 2.74 -7.83
CA ILE A 115 -10.31 3.06 -8.72
C ILE A 115 -8.97 2.52 -8.20
N ASP A 116 -8.90 2.12 -6.94
CA ASP A 116 -7.65 1.69 -6.31
C ASP A 116 -7.05 0.46 -7.00
N ASP A 117 -7.89 -0.43 -7.51
CA ASP A 117 -7.46 -1.59 -8.29
C ASP A 117 -6.87 -1.15 -9.64
N VAL A 118 -7.49 -0.20 -10.34
CA VAL A 118 -6.99 0.32 -11.64
C VAL A 118 -5.65 1.04 -11.48
N ILE A 119 -5.47 1.81 -10.39
CA ILE A 119 -4.18 2.44 -10.06
C ILE A 119 -3.12 1.38 -9.73
N TRP A 120 -3.51 0.33 -9.00
CA TRP A 120 -2.60 -0.77 -8.69
C TRP A 120 -2.14 -1.50 -9.94
N GLU A 121 -3.06 -1.86 -10.84
CA GLU A 121 -2.79 -2.52 -12.12
C GLU A 121 -1.84 -1.69 -13.00
N GLU A 122 -2.05 -0.38 -13.10
CA GLU A 122 -1.17 0.49 -13.88
C GLU A 122 0.26 0.53 -13.29
N LEU A 123 0.41 0.55 -11.97
CA LEU A 123 1.73 0.43 -11.35
C LEU A 123 2.39 -0.92 -11.71
N GLN A 124 1.66 -2.03 -11.63
CA GLN A 124 2.19 -3.36 -11.96
C GLN A 124 2.65 -3.43 -13.42
N LYS A 125 1.85 -2.89 -14.34
CA LYS A 125 2.18 -2.79 -15.76
C LYS A 125 3.50 -2.03 -15.97
N GLN A 126 3.68 -0.88 -15.32
CA GLN A 126 4.94 -0.14 -15.43
C GLN A 126 6.15 -0.89 -14.85
N LEU A 127 5.95 -1.72 -13.81
CA LEU A 127 7.01 -2.59 -13.29
C LEU A 127 7.41 -3.64 -14.33
N ASP A 128 6.43 -4.24 -15.01
CA ASP A 128 6.66 -5.25 -16.04
C ASP A 128 7.33 -4.66 -17.29
N GLU A 129 6.91 -3.48 -17.74
CA GLU A 129 7.56 -2.74 -18.84
C GLU A 129 9.03 -2.39 -18.53
N LYS A 130 9.40 -2.32 -17.24
CA LYS A 130 10.78 -2.13 -16.79
C LYS A 130 11.56 -3.45 -16.62
N GLY A 131 10.95 -4.58 -16.95
CA GLY A 131 11.54 -5.92 -16.91
C GLY A 131 11.48 -6.60 -15.54
N PHE A 132 10.67 -6.09 -14.59
CA PHE A 132 10.53 -6.65 -13.24
C PHE A 132 9.43 -7.72 -13.14
N GLU A 133 9.25 -8.50 -14.19
CA GLU A 133 8.31 -9.62 -14.24
C GLU A 133 8.70 -10.73 -13.24
N VAL A 134 7.69 -11.49 -12.81
CA VAL A 134 7.86 -12.65 -11.93
C VAL A 134 8.43 -13.83 -12.71
N LYS A 135 9.56 -14.39 -12.25
CA LYS A 135 10.23 -15.51 -12.94
C LYS A 135 10.36 -16.76 -12.09
N ASN A 136 10.80 -16.62 -10.84
CA ASN A 136 11.17 -17.78 -10.00
C ASN A 136 10.09 -18.18 -8.98
N GLY A 137 9.00 -17.42 -8.92
CA GLY A 137 7.85 -17.67 -8.06
C GLY A 137 7.60 -16.55 -7.07
N VAL A 138 6.62 -16.79 -6.21
CA VAL A 138 6.00 -15.76 -5.37
C VAL A 138 5.79 -16.26 -3.95
N ILE A 139 5.80 -15.32 -3.03
CA ILE A 139 5.54 -15.50 -1.61
C ILE A 139 4.15 -14.95 -1.34
N GLN A 140 3.26 -15.75 -0.78
CA GLN A 140 2.01 -15.26 -0.24
C GLN A 140 2.06 -15.29 1.28
N ASP A 141 1.69 -14.18 1.88
CA ASP A 141 1.59 -14.03 3.32
C ASP A 141 0.49 -13.02 3.68
N ALA A 142 0.22 -12.88 4.98
CA ALA A 142 -0.75 -11.93 5.49
C ALA A 142 -0.31 -11.29 6.80
N ALA A 143 -0.64 -10.00 6.96
CA ALA A 143 -0.39 -9.27 8.18
C ALA A 143 -1.66 -8.61 8.73
N PHE A 144 -1.82 -8.66 10.05
CA PHE A 144 -2.87 -7.89 10.72
C PHE A 144 -2.63 -6.38 10.59
N ILE A 145 -3.70 -5.68 10.25
CA ILE A 145 -3.85 -4.23 10.29
C ILE A 145 -4.93 -3.93 11.32
N THR A 146 -4.53 -3.37 12.45
CA THR A 146 -5.45 -3.17 13.58
C THR A 146 -6.29 -1.92 13.42
N SER A 147 -7.42 -1.87 14.10
CA SER A 147 -8.33 -0.71 14.12
C SER A 147 -8.93 -0.52 15.49
N ASP A 148 -9.66 0.59 15.70
CA ASP A 148 -10.31 0.88 16.97
C ASP A 148 -11.69 0.16 17.07
N PRO A 149 -11.91 -0.81 17.98
CA PRO A 149 -13.23 -1.44 18.18
C PRO A 149 -14.26 -0.51 18.83
N GLY A 150 -13.78 0.58 19.45
CA GLY A 150 -14.56 1.49 20.28
C GLY A 150 -14.89 0.89 21.65
N HIS A 151 -15.22 1.76 22.62
CA HIS A 151 -15.56 1.35 24.00
C HIS A 151 -17.01 0.90 24.19
N GLN A 152 -17.89 1.16 23.22
CA GLN A 152 -19.32 0.79 23.29
C GLN A 152 -19.58 -0.58 22.65
N LYS A 153 -20.60 -1.30 23.13
CA LYS A 153 -21.06 -2.58 22.57
C LYS A 153 -21.35 -2.46 21.06
N ALA A 154 -21.16 -3.53 20.30
CA ALA A 154 -21.41 -3.60 18.85
C ALA A 154 -22.78 -3.01 18.44
N ASN A 155 -23.80 -3.25 19.27
CA ASN A 155 -25.22 -3.01 18.97
C ASN A 155 -25.77 -1.65 19.43
N ALA A 156 -24.92 -0.74 19.95
CA ALA A 156 -25.40 0.59 20.34
C ALA A 156 -25.77 1.42 19.08
N PRO A 157 -26.99 1.97 18.98
CA PRO A 157 -27.43 2.71 17.81
C PRO A 157 -26.55 3.94 17.58
N ARG A 158 -26.16 4.14 16.32
CA ARG A 158 -25.23 5.18 15.90
C ARG A 158 -26.01 6.45 15.56
N GLY A 159 -25.67 7.58 16.16
CA GLY A 159 -26.11 8.88 15.63
C GLY A 159 -25.47 9.09 14.26
N LYS A 160 -26.26 9.44 13.22
CA LYS A 160 -25.77 9.67 11.84
C LYS A 160 -24.61 10.68 11.74
N LYS A 161 -24.39 11.51 12.77
CA LYS A 161 -23.40 12.60 12.83
C LYS A 161 -22.19 12.34 13.76
N ALA A 162 -22.08 11.16 14.39
CA ALA A 162 -20.98 10.91 15.33
C ALA A 162 -19.63 10.76 14.58
N LYS A 163 -18.72 11.73 14.75
CA LYS A 163 -17.32 11.61 14.31
C LYS A 163 -16.61 10.58 15.19
N THR A 164 -16.64 9.33 14.77
CA THR A 164 -16.01 8.22 15.50
C THR A 164 -14.89 7.59 14.70
N ARG A 165 -13.85 7.16 15.41
CA ARG A 165 -12.74 6.35 14.87
C ARG A 165 -13.02 4.85 14.96
N ARG A 166 -14.16 4.50 15.54
CA ARG A 166 -14.63 3.13 15.68
C ARG A 166 -14.84 2.49 14.31
N SER A 167 -14.17 1.36 14.08
CA SER A 167 -14.42 0.52 12.90
C SER A 167 -15.88 0.09 12.83
N LYS A 168 -16.47 0.14 11.63
CA LYS A 168 -17.88 -0.19 11.40
C LYS A 168 -18.10 -1.68 11.15
N ASP A 169 -17.11 -2.35 10.56
CA ASP A 169 -17.13 -3.67 9.94
C ASP A 169 -15.83 -4.47 10.17
N GLY A 170 -14.90 -3.94 10.98
CA GLY A 170 -13.74 -4.72 11.43
C GLY A 170 -14.17 -5.85 12.38
N GLU A 171 -13.41 -6.95 12.36
CA GLU A 171 -13.75 -8.15 13.15
C GLU A 171 -12.64 -8.56 14.11
N TRP A 172 -13.01 -9.34 15.13
CA TRP A 172 -12.07 -9.92 16.09
C TRP A 172 -11.51 -11.25 15.61
N THR A 173 -10.25 -11.50 15.93
CA THR A 173 -9.62 -12.80 15.75
C THR A 173 -8.60 -13.07 16.85
N LYS A 174 -8.26 -14.33 17.07
CA LYS A 174 -7.28 -14.76 18.06
C LYS A 174 -6.14 -15.50 17.37
N LYS A 175 -4.90 -15.02 17.57
CA LYS A 175 -3.68 -15.69 17.09
C LYS A 175 -2.79 -16.00 18.29
N GLY A 176 -2.70 -17.28 18.65
CA GLY A 176 -2.10 -17.71 19.91
C GLY A 176 -2.90 -17.19 21.10
N GLU A 177 -2.23 -16.50 22.02
CA GLU A 177 -2.87 -15.89 23.20
C GLU A 177 -3.41 -14.47 22.95
N LYS A 178 -2.99 -13.84 21.84
CA LYS A 178 -3.32 -12.44 21.55
C LYS A 178 -4.58 -12.33 20.68
N SER A 179 -5.44 -11.37 21.04
CA SER A 179 -6.61 -10.98 20.25
C SER A 179 -6.29 -9.74 19.42
N PHE A 180 -6.73 -9.74 18.16
CA PHE A 180 -6.56 -8.64 17.22
C PHE A 180 -7.94 -8.22 16.71
N PHE A 181 -8.18 -6.91 16.64
CA PHE A 181 -9.37 -6.35 16.03
C PHE A 181 -8.99 -5.52 14.80
N GLY A 182 -9.72 -5.71 13.71
CA GLY A 182 -9.52 -4.95 12.47
C GLY A 182 -9.54 -5.87 11.26
N TYR A 183 -8.43 -5.87 10.53
CA TYR A 183 -8.32 -6.36 9.16
C TYR A 183 -7.02 -7.13 8.93
N LYS A 184 -6.90 -7.72 7.74
CA LYS A 184 -5.68 -8.32 7.22
C LYS A 184 -5.35 -7.71 5.87
N LEU A 185 -4.07 -7.44 5.68
CA LEU A 185 -3.46 -7.17 4.38
C LEU A 185 -2.80 -8.48 3.92
N HIS A 186 -3.34 -9.07 2.85
CA HIS A 186 -2.74 -10.20 2.15
C HIS A 186 -1.91 -9.66 1.00
N THR A 187 -0.71 -10.19 0.80
CA THR A 187 0.16 -9.77 -0.31
C THR A 187 0.78 -10.97 -1.02
N LYS A 188 0.85 -10.89 -2.35
CA LYS A 188 1.74 -11.71 -3.20
C LYS A 188 3.00 -10.90 -3.45
N VAL A 189 4.17 -11.43 -3.12
CA VAL A 189 5.47 -10.77 -3.28
C VAL A 189 6.34 -11.62 -4.18
N ASP A 190 6.96 -11.05 -5.20
CA ASP A 190 7.87 -11.83 -6.05
C ASP A 190 9.21 -12.13 -5.33
N ILE A 191 9.86 -13.22 -5.71
CA ILE A 191 11.15 -13.64 -5.11
C ILE A 191 12.34 -12.94 -5.77
N ASP A 192 12.17 -12.44 -6.98
CA ASP A 192 13.24 -11.98 -7.86
C ASP A 192 13.73 -10.58 -7.47
N HIS A 193 12.78 -9.69 -7.28
CA HIS A 193 12.91 -8.24 -7.07
C HIS A 193 12.24 -7.78 -5.77
N HIS A 194 11.43 -8.62 -5.13
CA HIS A 194 10.71 -8.33 -3.88
C HIS A 194 9.67 -7.21 -3.99
N PHE A 195 9.05 -7.04 -5.15
CA PHE A 195 7.86 -6.20 -5.30
C PHE A 195 6.62 -6.93 -4.80
N ILE A 196 5.69 -6.15 -4.26
CA ILE A 196 4.33 -6.61 -4.02
C ILE A 196 3.62 -6.61 -5.38
N ARG A 197 3.11 -7.76 -5.79
CA ARG A 197 2.48 -7.99 -7.09
C ARG A 197 0.95 -7.98 -7.01
N GLU A 198 0.39 -8.59 -5.96
CA GLU A 198 -1.05 -8.62 -5.71
C GLU A 198 -1.36 -8.34 -4.26
N ILE A 199 -2.52 -7.75 -4.00
CA ILE A 199 -2.97 -7.37 -2.67
C ILE A 199 -4.45 -7.74 -2.46
N GLU A 200 -4.83 -8.04 -1.23
CA GLU A 200 -6.24 -8.18 -0.86
C GLU A 200 -6.43 -7.73 0.59
N THR A 201 -7.54 -7.06 0.87
CA THR A 201 -7.88 -6.59 2.21
C THR A 201 -9.15 -7.27 2.72
N THR A 202 -8.99 -8.09 3.76
CA THR A 202 -10.11 -8.78 4.42
C THR A 202 -10.28 -8.31 5.86
N VAL A 203 -11.42 -8.61 6.46
CA VAL A 203 -11.59 -8.50 7.92
C VAL A 203 -10.70 -9.52 8.65
N ALA A 204 -10.38 -9.29 9.93
CA ALA A 204 -9.34 -10.05 10.62
C ALA A 204 -9.69 -11.52 10.90
N ASN A 205 -10.97 -11.89 10.94
CA ASN A 205 -11.42 -13.26 11.20
C ASN A 205 -11.31 -14.19 9.97
N VAL A 206 -11.24 -13.63 8.74
CA VAL A 206 -11.05 -14.42 7.52
C VAL A 206 -9.74 -15.18 7.62
N HIS A 207 -9.79 -16.49 7.45
CA HIS A 207 -8.62 -17.35 7.56
C HIS A 207 -7.73 -17.16 6.32
N ASP A 208 -6.40 -17.13 6.52
CA ASP A 208 -5.45 -16.76 5.45
C ASP A 208 -5.57 -17.67 4.23
N SER A 209 -5.85 -18.96 4.44
CA SER A 209 -6.05 -19.93 3.37
C SER A 209 -7.26 -19.66 2.46
N GLN A 210 -8.23 -18.83 2.88
CA GLN A 210 -9.40 -18.47 2.07
C GLN A 210 -9.08 -17.44 0.98
N VAL A 211 -7.88 -16.83 1.03
CA VAL A 211 -7.42 -15.87 0.04
C VAL A 211 -6.32 -16.52 -0.79
N ASP A 212 -6.50 -16.58 -2.12
CA ASP A 212 -5.50 -17.12 -3.04
C ASP A 212 -5.22 -16.11 -4.16
N LEU A 213 -4.12 -15.37 -3.98
CA LEU A 213 -3.61 -14.33 -4.89
C LEU A 213 -2.75 -14.91 -6.03
N ILE A 214 -2.56 -16.23 -6.04
CA ILE A 214 -1.64 -16.92 -6.94
C ILE A 214 -2.30 -17.11 -8.31
N GLU A 215 -1.52 -16.97 -9.36
CA GLU A 215 -1.93 -17.23 -10.74
C GLU A 215 -1.49 -18.62 -11.22
N LYS A 216 -2.12 -19.09 -12.30
CA LYS A 216 -1.77 -20.38 -12.91
C LYS A 216 -0.35 -20.32 -13.45
N GLY A 217 0.47 -21.32 -13.10
CA GLY A 217 1.86 -21.40 -13.54
C GLY A 217 2.88 -20.82 -12.56
N GLU A 218 2.46 -19.99 -11.59
CA GLU A 218 3.34 -19.47 -10.56
C GLU A 218 3.68 -20.55 -9.50
N ILE A 219 4.89 -20.48 -8.93
CA ILE A 219 5.27 -21.30 -7.76
C ILE A 219 5.01 -20.49 -6.49
N ALA A 220 4.10 -20.97 -5.64
CA ALA A 220 3.64 -20.26 -4.47
C ALA A 220 4.27 -20.80 -3.17
N TYR A 221 5.09 -19.99 -2.51
CA TYR A 221 5.69 -20.30 -1.22
C TYR A 221 4.85 -19.71 -0.08
N LYS A 222 4.21 -20.56 0.73
CA LYS A 222 3.27 -20.15 1.79
C LYS A 222 3.59 -20.79 3.15
N ASP A 223 3.17 -20.13 4.25
CA ASP A 223 3.29 -20.70 5.60
C ASP A 223 2.36 -21.90 5.80
N LYS A 224 2.60 -22.67 6.85
CA LYS A 224 1.71 -23.73 7.36
C LYS A 224 0.29 -23.24 7.66
N GLY A 225 0.08 -21.93 7.80
CA GLY A 225 -1.25 -21.32 7.92
C GLY A 225 -2.13 -21.55 6.69
N TYR A 226 -1.53 -21.77 5.52
CA TYR A 226 -2.23 -22.03 4.26
C TYR A 226 -2.44 -23.53 4.00
N PHE A 227 -1.99 -24.41 4.91
CA PHE A 227 -2.06 -25.85 4.75
C PHE A 227 -3.50 -26.35 4.55
N GLY A 228 -3.69 -27.20 3.54
CA GLY A 228 -4.95 -27.92 3.29
C GLY A 228 -5.83 -27.33 2.19
N ILE A 229 -5.47 -26.17 1.62
CA ILE A 229 -6.19 -25.56 0.49
C ILE A 229 -5.27 -25.55 -0.73
N LYS A 230 -5.75 -26.08 -1.85
CA LYS A 230 -5.00 -26.07 -3.11
C LYS A 230 -4.91 -24.65 -3.63
N SER A 231 -3.69 -24.23 -3.98
CA SER A 231 -3.49 -22.99 -4.73
C SER A 231 -3.82 -23.17 -6.22
N LYS A 232 -4.19 -22.08 -6.88
CA LYS A 232 -4.33 -22.00 -8.35
C LYS A 232 -3.03 -22.33 -9.09
N GLY A 233 -1.88 -21.98 -8.51
CA GLY A 233 -0.54 -22.27 -9.03
C GLY A 233 0.11 -23.53 -8.45
N TYR A 234 1.41 -23.69 -8.66
CA TYR A 234 2.20 -24.77 -8.07
C TYR A 234 2.40 -24.53 -6.57
N ASP A 235 1.81 -25.41 -5.77
CA ASP A 235 1.73 -25.24 -4.32
C ASP A 235 3.02 -25.69 -3.60
N ALA A 236 3.79 -24.72 -3.12
CA ALA A 236 4.92 -24.91 -2.21
C ALA A 236 4.59 -24.46 -0.77
N THR A 237 3.36 -24.70 -0.31
CA THR A 237 2.95 -24.47 1.09
C THR A 237 3.69 -25.41 2.04
N MET A 238 4.09 -24.89 3.20
CA MET A 238 4.74 -25.67 4.25
C MET A 238 3.81 -26.74 4.83
N ASP A 239 4.38 -27.92 5.08
CA ASP A 239 3.67 -29.01 5.74
C ASP A 239 3.33 -28.65 7.20
N LYS A 240 2.13 -29.00 7.64
CA LYS A 240 1.66 -28.79 9.02
C LYS A 240 1.51 -30.13 9.73
N ALA A 241 2.07 -30.25 10.94
CA ALA A 241 1.78 -31.40 11.80
C ALA A 241 0.30 -31.39 12.19
N THR A 242 -0.36 -32.54 12.11
CA THR A 242 -1.74 -32.71 12.56
C THR A 242 -1.79 -33.69 13.73
N ARG A 243 -2.96 -33.79 14.39
CA ARG A 243 -3.13 -34.67 15.55
C ARG A 243 -2.73 -36.09 15.16
N ASN A 244 -1.83 -36.70 15.95
CA ASN A 244 -1.27 -38.04 15.74
C ASN A 244 -0.44 -38.23 14.46
N HIS A 245 -0.14 -37.17 13.72
CA HIS A 245 0.69 -37.23 12.51
C HIS A 245 1.80 -36.17 12.59
N PRO A 246 2.93 -36.48 13.27
CA PRO A 246 4.07 -35.59 13.33
C PRO A 246 4.76 -35.48 11.97
N LEU A 247 5.41 -34.34 11.72
CA LEU A 247 6.18 -34.13 10.48
C LEU A 247 7.36 -35.09 10.39
N THR A 248 7.49 -35.73 9.24
CA THR A 248 8.68 -36.53 8.89
C THR A 248 9.92 -35.65 8.77
N ILE A 249 11.12 -36.26 8.84
CA ILE A 249 12.39 -35.56 8.64
C ILE A 249 12.42 -34.86 7.27
N ARG A 250 11.92 -35.52 6.22
CA ARG A 250 11.85 -34.94 4.86
C ARG A 250 10.97 -33.70 4.81
N GLN A 251 9.79 -33.73 5.44
CA GLN A 251 8.90 -32.56 5.53
C GLN A 251 9.53 -31.41 6.32
N LYS A 252 10.21 -31.70 7.44
CA LYS A 252 10.95 -30.68 8.20
C LYS A 252 12.04 -30.00 7.35
N LEU A 253 12.80 -30.77 6.58
CA LEU A 253 13.82 -30.23 5.66
C LEU A 253 13.21 -29.45 4.49
N ARG A 254 12.07 -29.91 3.93
CA ARG A 254 11.29 -29.15 2.93
C ARG A 254 10.82 -27.81 3.50
N ASN A 255 10.20 -27.82 4.68
CA ASN A 255 9.76 -26.61 5.37
C ASN A 255 10.90 -25.63 5.65
N LYS A 256 12.08 -26.13 6.05
CA LYS A 256 13.28 -25.28 6.24
C LYS A 256 13.72 -24.60 4.93
N ARG A 257 13.64 -25.30 3.79
CA ARG A 257 13.95 -24.72 2.47
C ARG A 257 12.91 -23.67 2.05
N ILE A 258 11.62 -23.97 2.22
CA ILE A 258 10.53 -23.02 1.92
C ILE A 258 10.65 -21.78 2.80
N SER A 259 10.87 -21.94 4.11
CA SER A 259 11.02 -20.83 5.04
C SER A 259 12.15 -19.87 4.66
N ARG A 260 13.29 -20.38 4.17
CA ARG A 260 14.39 -19.54 3.65
C ARG A 260 14.00 -18.75 2.41
N LYS A 261 13.27 -19.38 1.47
CA LYS A 261 12.77 -18.67 0.28
C LYS A 261 11.71 -17.63 0.62
N ARG A 262 10.93 -17.87 1.68
CA ARG A 262 9.79 -17.04 2.07
C ARG A 262 10.16 -15.87 2.99
N SER A 263 11.32 -15.91 3.65
CA SER A 263 11.72 -14.87 4.61
C SER A 263 11.73 -13.44 4.05
N PRO A 264 12.06 -13.18 2.78
CA PRO A 264 11.97 -11.82 2.23
C PRO A 264 10.55 -11.24 2.21
N GLY A 265 9.51 -12.10 2.17
CA GLY A 265 8.11 -11.68 2.19
C GLY A 265 7.67 -11.00 3.48
N GLU A 266 8.46 -11.06 4.56
CA GLU A 266 8.20 -10.32 5.80
C GLU A 266 8.60 -8.84 5.71
N ARG A 267 9.53 -8.49 4.80
CA ARG A 267 10.08 -7.14 4.66
C ARG A 267 9.01 -6.10 4.33
N PRO A 268 8.08 -6.30 3.37
CA PRO A 268 6.98 -5.37 3.13
C PRO A 268 6.21 -4.99 4.39
N TYR A 269 5.85 -5.97 5.22
CA TYR A 269 5.11 -5.71 6.45
C TYR A 269 5.93 -4.98 7.50
N ALA A 270 7.22 -5.30 7.61
CA ALA A 270 8.12 -4.59 8.52
C ALA A 270 8.21 -3.11 8.13
N VAL A 271 8.34 -2.80 6.84
CA VAL A 271 8.36 -1.42 6.33
C VAL A 271 7.01 -0.73 6.58
N ILE A 272 5.89 -1.35 6.18
CA ILE A 272 4.55 -0.76 6.33
C ILE A 272 4.22 -0.47 7.80
N LYS A 273 4.60 -1.36 8.73
CA LYS A 273 4.29 -1.19 10.15
C LYS A 273 5.22 -0.23 10.87
N ASN A 274 6.52 -0.32 10.60
CA ASN A 274 7.53 0.35 11.42
C ASN A 274 8.03 1.66 10.79
N ILE A 275 8.02 1.77 9.45
CA ILE A 275 8.49 2.95 8.73
C ILE A 275 7.30 3.82 8.33
N PHE A 276 6.24 3.24 7.74
CA PHE A 276 5.06 4.00 7.33
C PHE A 276 4.05 4.20 8.46
N HIS A 277 4.26 3.55 9.61
CA HIS A 277 3.37 3.55 10.77
C HIS A 277 1.91 3.11 10.45
N ASN A 278 1.72 2.30 9.40
CA ASN A 278 0.42 1.83 8.92
C ASN A 278 0.02 0.45 9.49
N GLY A 279 0.53 0.06 10.65
CA GLY A 279 0.10 -1.16 11.36
C GLY A 279 -1.22 -1.02 12.13
N HIS A 280 -1.65 0.22 12.37
CA HIS A 280 -2.89 0.56 13.05
C HIS A 280 -3.57 1.72 12.34
N LEU A 281 -4.78 1.47 11.81
CA LEU A 281 -5.50 2.44 11.00
C LEU A 281 -6.77 2.94 11.71
N LYS A 282 -7.00 4.24 11.56
CA LYS A 282 -8.08 5.00 12.23
C LYS A 282 -9.30 5.23 11.33
N VAL A 283 -9.31 4.60 10.16
CA VAL A 283 -10.44 4.62 9.22
C VAL A 283 -11.43 3.52 9.59
N THR A 284 -12.67 3.70 9.15
CA THR A 284 -13.81 3.01 9.78
C THR A 284 -14.45 1.94 8.92
N THR A 285 -14.01 1.72 7.68
CA THR A 285 -14.59 0.71 6.78
C THR A 285 -13.52 -0.13 6.11
N ARG A 286 -13.85 -1.36 5.70
CA ARG A 286 -12.96 -2.22 4.91
C ARG A 286 -12.47 -1.53 3.64
N ALA A 287 -13.37 -0.89 2.88
CA ALA A 287 -13.02 -0.24 1.61
C ALA A 287 -12.02 0.91 1.80
N ARG A 288 -12.20 1.74 2.85
CA ARG A 288 -11.21 2.79 3.18
C ARG A 288 -9.86 2.21 3.59
N ILE A 289 -9.85 1.03 4.21
CA ILE A 289 -8.62 0.32 4.57
C ILE A 289 -7.96 -0.30 3.35
N ALA A 290 -8.73 -0.83 2.41
CA ALA A 290 -8.24 -1.32 1.12
C ALA A 290 -7.45 -0.23 0.40
N VAL A 291 -8.03 0.96 0.23
CA VAL A 291 -7.33 2.12 -0.36
C VAL A 291 -6.04 2.47 0.41
N LYS A 292 -6.08 2.54 1.75
CA LYS A 292 -4.85 2.83 2.54
C LYS A 292 -3.79 1.72 2.44
N ASN A 293 -4.21 0.46 2.35
CA ASN A 293 -3.33 -0.67 2.16
C ASN A 293 -2.71 -0.67 0.76
N MET A 294 -3.51 -0.36 -0.27
CA MET A 294 -3.04 -0.17 -1.65
C MET A 294 -1.95 0.90 -1.68
N PHE A 295 -2.19 2.08 -1.10
CA PHE A 295 -1.15 3.12 -1.04
C PHE A 295 0.09 2.72 -0.22
N SER A 296 -0.08 1.89 0.82
CA SER A 296 1.05 1.33 1.57
C SER A 296 1.91 0.41 0.71
N CYS A 297 1.27 -0.42 -0.11
CA CYS A 297 1.95 -1.33 -1.03
C CYS A 297 2.56 -0.58 -2.22
N PHE A 298 1.84 0.40 -2.79
CA PHE A 298 2.32 1.29 -3.84
C PHE A 298 3.58 2.03 -3.39
N SER A 299 3.50 2.65 -2.21
CA SER A 299 4.61 3.35 -1.57
C SER A 299 5.79 2.43 -1.29
N TYR A 300 5.55 1.18 -0.89
CA TYR A 300 6.62 0.18 -0.71
C TYR A 300 7.29 -0.15 -2.05
N ASN A 301 6.52 -0.41 -3.11
CA ASN A 301 7.06 -0.73 -4.43
C ASN A 301 7.92 0.39 -4.99
N LEU A 302 7.53 1.65 -4.82
CA LEU A 302 8.39 2.79 -5.19
C LEU A 302 9.71 2.84 -4.41
N GLN A 303 9.68 2.53 -3.11
CA GLN A 303 10.91 2.43 -2.32
C GLN A 303 11.79 1.26 -2.77
N GLN A 304 11.19 0.16 -3.19
CA GLN A 304 11.91 -1.01 -3.68
C GLN A 304 12.52 -0.74 -5.06
N LEU A 305 11.82 -0.05 -5.96
CA LEU A 305 12.34 0.43 -7.24
C LEU A 305 13.59 1.27 -7.04
N TYR A 306 13.53 2.21 -6.09
CA TYR A 306 14.67 3.04 -5.74
C TYR A 306 15.83 2.23 -5.15
N THR A 307 15.53 1.24 -4.31
CA THR A 307 16.56 0.36 -3.72
C THR A 307 17.30 -0.40 -4.81
N ILE A 308 16.58 -0.99 -5.76
CA ILE A 308 17.15 -1.73 -6.89
C ILE A 308 17.98 -0.80 -7.78
N LYS A 309 17.44 0.38 -8.13
CA LYS A 309 18.18 1.37 -8.92
C LYS A 309 19.52 1.71 -8.27
N LYS A 310 19.52 2.00 -6.96
CA LYS A 310 20.75 2.31 -6.22
C LYS A 310 21.74 1.16 -6.22
N GLN A 311 21.29 -0.08 -6.03
CA GLN A 311 22.16 -1.25 -6.08
C GLN A 311 22.84 -1.40 -7.44
N ASN A 312 22.11 -1.13 -8.53
CA ASN A 312 22.65 -1.20 -9.89
C ASN A 312 23.62 -0.06 -10.22
N THR A 313 23.52 1.10 -9.57
CA THR A 313 24.47 2.22 -9.76
C THR A 313 25.77 2.05 -8.97
N THR A 314 25.82 1.16 -7.97
CA THR A 314 27.02 0.90 -7.16
C THR A 314 27.95 -0.18 -7.72
N HIS A 315 27.64 -0.76 -8.88
CA HIS A 315 28.45 -1.76 -9.58
C HIS A 315 29.01 -1.19 -10.89
#